data_AF-A0A383A3B7-F1
#
_entry.id   AF-A0A383A3B7-F1
#
_cell.length_a   1.000
_cell.length_b   1.000
_cell.length_c   1.000
_cell.angle_alpha   90.00
_cell.angle_beta   90.00
_cell.angle_gamma   90.00
#
_symmetry.space_group_name_H-M   'P 1'
#
loop_
_entity.id
_entity.type
_entity.pdbx_description
1 polymer ?
#
loop_
_entity_poly.entity_id
_entity_poly.type
_entity_poly.pdbx_seq_one_letter_code
_entity_poly.pdbx_strand_id
1 'polypeptide(L)'
;MKKLYVLLFISLIIIGKVKGESDSDQLKVFTTKEELCAAVQFTVPLQQEIDYNDEINKEGYIVYLRETFNEMLLNPEIYKSDGLILFPDTSYLQSKFIVLSTDYAPGGGYSVVLLFKDKPDRFFYAWVYEFHSSIGYYLRSFKEYDTDENNSPSVGKSQRIFINQICNDEMGL
;
A
#
# COMPACT_ATOMS: atom_id res chain seq x y z
N MET A 1 9.39 21.21 2.05
CA MET A 1 8.68 20.84 3.28
C MET A 1 8.04 19.48 3.02
N LYS A 2 8.54 18.40 3.62
CA LYS A 2 8.11 17.02 3.35
C LYS A 2 6.78 16.76 4.06
N LYS A 3 5.77 16.42 3.27
CA LYS A 3 4.40 16.15 3.68
C LYS A 3 4.33 14.80 4.41
N LEU A 4 4.38 14.79 5.75
CA LEU A 4 4.07 13.63 6.61
C LEU A 4 2.54 13.49 6.76
N TYR A 5 1.83 13.00 5.72
CA TYR A 5 0.36 13.09 5.69
C TYR A 5 -0.35 11.82 6.16
N VAL A 6 0.33 10.68 6.24
CA VAL A 6 -0.33 9.39 6.47
C VAL A 6 -0.44 9.03 7.95
N LEU A 7 0.57 9.32 8.76
CA LEU A 7 0.45 9.16 10.22
C LEU A 7 -0.65 10.06 10.79
N LEU A 8 -0.88 11.23 10.18
CA LEU A 8 -1.96 12.16 10.56
C LEU A 8 -3.36 11.58 10.27
N PHE A 9 -3.55 10.82 9.19
CA PHE A 9 -4.82 10.15 8.90
C PHE A 9 -5.19 9.07 9.94
N ILE A 10 -4.21 8.26 10.33
CA ILE A 10 -4.38 7.30 11.43
C ILE A 10 -4.58 8.03 12.76
N SER A 11 -3.87 9.14 13.00
CA SER A 11 -3.97 9.93 14.23
C SER A 11 -5.30 10.67 14.39
N LEU A 12 -5.89 11.18 13.29
CA LEU A 12 -7.14 11.94 13.31
C LEU A 12 -8.37 11.04 13.52
N ILE A 13 -8.34 9.79 13.05
CA ILE A 13 -9.39 8.80 13.35
C ILE A 13 -9.32 8.33 14.82
N ILE A 14 -8.19 8.52 15.51
CA ILE A 14 -7.98 8.07 16.90
C ILE A 14 -8.48 9.09 17.96
N ILE A 15 -8.94 10.29 17.59
CA ILE A 15 -9.48 11.28 18.55
C ILE A 15 -10.96 10.98 18.87
N GLY A 16 -11.19 9.80 19.41
CA GLY A 16 -12.47 9.29 19.89
C GLY A 16 -12.23 8.21 20.92
N LYS A 17 -11.45 8.54 21.96
CA LYS A 17 -11.07 7.61 23.03
C LYS A 17 -12.28 7.31 23.92
N VAL A 18 -13.16 6.41 23.49
CA VAL A 18 -14.08 5.73 24.41
C VAL A 18 -13.25 4.71 25.19
N LYS A 19 -13.24 4.92 26.49
CA LYS A 19 -12.44 4.19 27.46
C LYS A 19 -13.04 2.79 27.65
N GLY A 20 -12.35 1.78 27.12
CA GLY A 20 -12.58 0.39 27.49
C GLY A 20 -13.08 -0.47 26.33
N GLU A 21 -12.22 -0.79 25.37
CA GLU A 21 -12.45 -1.97 24.54
C GLU A 21 -11.13 -2.70 24.35
N SER A 22 -11.17 -3.97 24.75
CA SER A 22 -10.11 -4.96 24.65
C SER A 22 -9.64 -5.08 23.20
N ASP A 23 -8.33 -4.91 22.99
CA ASP A 23 -7.63 -4.97 21.71
C ASP A 23 -7.52 -6.43 21.21
N SER A 24 -8.66 -7.09 20.94
CA SER A 24 -8.66 -8.49 20.46
C SER A 24 -9.72 -8.85 19.42
N ASP A 25 -10.44 -7.89 18.84
CA ASP A 25 -11.25 -8.21 17.66
C ASP A 25 -10.32 -8.28 16.44
N GLN A 26 -9.74 -9.46 16.22
CA GLN A 26 -9.14 -9.81 14.94
C GLN A 26 -10.23 -9.76 13.87
N LEU A 27 -10.43 -8.58 13.31
CA LEU A 27 -11.36 -8.36 12.20
C LEU A 27 -11.01 -9.34 11.08
N LYS A 28 -12.04 -10.04 10.58
CA LYS A 28 -11.91 -10.97 9.45
C LYS A 28 -11.12 -10.31 8.31
N VAL A 29 -10.09 -10.99 7.85
CA VAL A 29 -9.35 -10.65 6.63
C VAL A 29 -10.07 -11.29 5.45
N PHE A 30 -10.38 -10.48 4.45
CA PHE A 30 -10.97 -10.93 3.17
C PHE A 30 -9.87 -11.18 2.14
N THR A 31 -9.99 -12.27 1.36
CA THR A 31 -8.92 -12.65 0.44
C THR A 31 -9.05 -11.96 -0.90
N THR A 32 -10.27 -11.60 -1.29
CA THR A 32 -10.55 -10.90 -2.55
C THR A 32 -11.32 -9.60 -2.34
N LYS A 33 -11.22 -8.71 -3.32
CA LYS A 33 -12.02 -7.49 -3.39
C LYS A 33 -13.51 -7.79 -3.34
N GLU A 34 -13.98 -8.78 -4.10
CA GLU A 34 -15.40 -9.13 -4.19
C GLU A 34 -15.95 -9.56 -2.84
N GLU A 35 -15.20 -10.39 -2.10
CA GLU A 35 -15.60 -10.82 -0.76
C GLU A 35 -15.69 -9.62 0.20
N LEU A 36 -14.70 -8.73 0.14
CA LEU A 36 -14.64 -7.54 1.00
C LEU A 36 -15.79 -6.57 0.70
N CYS A 37 -15.99 -6.22 -0.57
CA CYS A 37 -16.99 -5.23 -1.01
C CYS A 37 -18.43 -5.76 -0.87
N ALA A 38 -18.63 -7.08 -0.87
CA ALA A 38 -19.93 -7.68 -0.56
C ALA A 38 -20.23 -7.72 0.95
N ALA A 39 -19.19 -7.82 1.79
CA ALA A 39 -19.33 -8.02 3.23
C ALA A 39 -19.27 -6.73 4.05
N VAL A 40 -18.68 -5.66 3.51
CA VAL A 40 -18.44 -4.40 4.22
C VAL A 40 -19.10 -3.25 3.47
N GLN A 41 -19.88 -2.42 4.18
CA GLN A 41 -20.45 -1.21 3.60
C GLN A 41 -19.33 -0.21 3.27
N PHE A 42 -19.42 0.41 2.11
CA PHE A 42 -18.54 1.48 1.65
C PHE A 42 -19.36 2.56 0.96
N THR A 43 -18.78 3.74 0.82
CA THR A 43 -19.46 4.90 0.26
C THR A 43 -18.72 5.42 -0.96
N VAL A 44 -19.29 6.47 -1.56
CA VAL A 44 -18.49 7.31 -2.46
C VAL A 44 -17.29 7.85 -1.66
N PRO A 45 -16.08 7.81 -2.23
CA PRO A 45 -14.88 8.33 -1.58
C PRO A 45 -15.02 9.80 -1.23
N LEU A 46 -14.41 10.20 -0.12
CA LEU A 46 -14.33 11.61 0.25
C LEU A 46 -13.40 12.35 -0.71
N GLN A 47 -13.66 13.64 -0.95
CA GLN A 47 -12.80 14.47 -1.81
C GLN A 47 -11.33 14.42 -1.37
N GLN A 48 -11.07 14.37 -0.07
CA GLN A 48 -9.70 14.26 0.45
C GLN A 48 -9.03 12.94 0.07
N GLU A 49 -9.77 11.83 -0.02
CA GLU A 49 -9.23 10.56 -0.48
C GLU A 49 -8.91 10.61 -1.98
N ILE A 50 -9.77 11.29 -2.76
CA ILE A 50 -9.55 11.54 -4.20
C ILE A 50 -8.30 12.40 -4.39
N ASP A 51 -8.21 13.54 -3.69
CA ASP A 51 -7.07 14.46 -3.77
C ASP A 51 -5.76 13.76 -3.38
N TYR A 52 -5.78 12.94 -2.33
CA TYR A 52 -4.62 12.14 -1.93
C TYR A 52 -4.19 11.17 -3.04
N ASN A 53 -5.14 10.46 -3.64
CA ASN A 53 -4.86 9.57 -4.76
C ASN A 53 -4.30 10.36 -5.96
N ASP A 54 -4.89 11.50 -6.31
CA ASP A 54 -4.41 12.33 -7.41
C ASP A 54 -3.01 12.91 -7.18
N GLU A 55 -2.66 13.24 -5.93
CA GLU A 55 -1.31 13.69 -5.56
C GLU A 55 -0.31 12.53 -5.63
N ILE A 56 -0.59 11.42 -4.94
CA ILE A 56 0.35 10.29 -4.83
C ILE A 56 0.65 9.64 -6.19
N ASN A 57 -0.27 9.75 -7.15
CA ASN A 57 -0.14 9.19 -8.50
C ASN A 57 0.86 9.90 -9.38
N LYS A 58 1.17 11.15 -9.03
CA LYS A 58 2.11 11.99 -9.75
C LYS A 58 3.52 11.87 -9.19
N GLU A 59 3.68 11.19 -8.05
CA GLU A 59 4.99 10.97 -7.43
C GLU A 59 5.85 10.02 -8.27
N GLY A 60 7.04 10.47 -8.67
CA GLY A 60 7.89 9.74 -9.62
C GLY A 60 8.27 8.33 -9.15
N TYR A 61 8.49 8.13 -7.84
CA TYR A 61 8.79 6.81 -7.28
C TYR A 61 7.58 5.86 -7.28
N ILE A 62 6.35 6.39 -7.28
CA ILE A 62 5.11 5.60 -7.41
C ILE A 62 4.86 5.24 -8.87
N VAL A 63 5.08 6.18 -9.80
CA VAL A 63 5.04 5.92 -11.24
C VAL A 63 6.04 4.81 -11.59
N TYR A 64 7.27 4.91 -11.10
CA TYR A 64 8.30 3.90 -11.28
C TYR A 64 7.90 2.52 -10.74
N LEU A 65 7.25 2.44 -9.58
CA LEU A 65 6.79 1.15 -9.04
C LEU A 65 5.79 0.46 -9.95
N ARG A 66 4.86 1.21 -10.54
CA ARG A 66 3.88 0.66 -11.48
C ARG A 66 4.56 0.07 -12.71
N GLU A 67 5.47 0.84 -13.31
CA GLU A 67 6.25 0.39 -14.46
C GLU A 67 7.06 -0.86 -14.12
N THR A 68 7.71 -0.85 -12.95
CA THR A 68 8.51 -2.00 -12.47
C THR A 68 7.66 -3.24 -12.23
N PHE A 69 6.48 -3.12 -11.61
CA PHE A 69 5.58 -4.25 -11.38
C PHE A 69 5.01 -4.81 -12.68
N ASN A 70 4.69 -3.94 -13.65
CA ASN A 70 4.30 -4.37 -14.99
C ASN A 70 5.44 -5.11 -15.70
N GLU A 71 6.66 -4.60 -15.64
CA GLU A 71 7.84 -5.28 -16.20
C GLU A 71 8.14 -6.61 -15.50
N MET A 72 7.97 -6.69 -14.17
CA MET A 72 8.07 -7.95 -13.43
C MET A 72 7.03 -8.98 -13.88
N LEU A 73 5.81 -8.54 -14.20
CA LEU A 73 4.75 -9.41 -14.71
C LEU A 73 5.06 -9.91 -16.13
N LEU A 74 5.63 -9.07 -16.99
CA LEU A 74 5.99 -9.41 -18.37
C LEU A 74 7.29 -10.25 -18.46
N ASN A 75 8.26 -9.96 -17.60
CA ASN A 75 9.62 -10.50 -17.65
C ASN A 75 10.08 -11.07 -16.28
N PRO A 76 9.37 -12.05 -15.69
CA PRO A 76 9.61 -12.50 -14.32
C PRO A 76 11.00 -13.10 -14.08
N GLU A 77 11.65 -13.64 -15.12
CA GLU A 77 12.98 -14.28 -14.99
C GLU A 77 14.11 -13.29 -14.70
N ILE A 78 14.01 -12.04 -15.17
CA ILE A 78 15.01 -10.98 -14.93
C ILE A 78 15.11 -10.67 -13.43
N TYR A 79 13.96 -10.60 -12.77
CA TYR A 79 13.87 -10.16 -11.39
C TYR A 79 14.09 -11.30 -10.39
N LYS A 80 13.93 -12.56 -10.81
CA LYS A 80 14.34 -13.75 -10.05
C LYS A 80 15.86 -13.85 -9.94
N SER A 81 16.61 -13.50 -11.00
CA SER A 81 18.07 -13.59 -11.00
C SER A 81 18.76 -12.50 -10.17
N ASP A 82 18.14 -11.32 -10.05
CA ASP A 82 18.74 -10.17 -9.38
C ASP A 82 18.62 -10.20 -7.85
N GLY A 83 18.02 -11.25 -7.27
CA GLY A 83 17.79 -11.36 -5.82
C GLY A 83 16.82 -10.31 -5.25
N LEU A 84 16.23 -9.48 -6.12
CA LEU A 84 15.21 -8.49 -5.81
C LEU A 84 13.86 -9.14 -5.50
N ILE A 85 13.58 -10.29 -6.12
CA ILE A 85 12.42 -11.13 -5.81
C ILE A 85 12.78 -12.08 -4.67
N LEU A 86 12.54 -11.63 -3.44
CA LEU A 86 12.19 -12.52 -2.33
C LEU A 86 10.67 -12.68 -2.25
N PHE A 87 9.97 -12.62 -3.38
CA PHE A 87 8.51 -12.62 -3.45
C PHE A 87 7.98 -14.02 -3.79
N PRO A 88 7.20 -14.67 -2.90
CA PRO A 88 6.70 -16.02 -3.16
C PRO A 88 5.42 -16.09 -4.01
N ASP A 89 4.80 -14.98 -4.44
CA ASP A 89 3.56 -15.05 -5.25
C ASP A 89 3.40 -13.88 -6.26
N THR A 90 3.84 -14.05 -7.51
CA THR A 90 3.70 -13.00 -8.54
C THR A 90 2.25 -12.70 -8.94
N SER A 91 1.26 -13.49 -8.50
CA SER A 91 -0.14 -13.22 -8.85
C SER A 91 -0.67 -11.90 -8.30
N TYR A 92 -0.05 -11.36 -7.23
CA TYR A 92 -0.37 -10.03 -6.72
C TYR A 92 -0.08 -8.92 -7.72
N LEU A 93 0.96 -9.06 -8.54
CA LEU A 93 1.36 -8.05 -9.54
C LEU A 93 0.35 -7.89 -10.69
N GLN A 94 -0.61 -8.80 -10.82
CA GLN A 94 -1.72 -8.67 -11.78
C GLN A 94 -2.77 -7.64 -11.32
N SER A 95 -2.75 -7.28 -10.04
CA SER A 95 -3.71 -6.36 -9.44
C SER A 95 -3.15 -4.95 -9.36
N LYS A 96 -4.05 -3.97 -9.44
CA LYS A 96 -3.76 -2.59 -9.04
C LYS A 96 -3.41 -2.53 -7.55
N PHE A 97 -2.59 -1.58 -7.13
CA PHE A 97 -2.27 -1.40 -5.71
C PHE A 97 -2.80 -0.08 -5.15
N ILE A 98 -3.02 0.00 -3.85
CA ILE A 98 -3.25 1.26 -3.14
C ILE A 98 -2.04 1.57 -2.28
N VAL A 99 -1.68 2.85 -2.21
CA VAL A 99 -0.62 3.32 -1.32
C VAL A 99 -1.22 3.56 0.05
N LEU A 100 -0.79 2.75 1.02
CA LEU A 100 -1.22 2.87 2.41
C LEU A 100 -0.40 3.94 3.12
N SER A 101 0.92 3.95 2.90
CA SER A 101 1.82 4.94 3.46
C SER A 101 3.07 5.15 2.62
N THR A 102 3.65 6.35 2.72
CA THR A 102 4.98 6.64 2.21
C THR A 102 5.80 7.40 3.25
N ASP A 103 7.10 7.14 3.27
CA ASP A 103 8.06 7.88 4.08
C ASP A 103 9.43 7.93 3.41
N TYR A 104 10.28 8.87 3.79
CA TYR A 104 11.68 8.88 3.37
C TYR A 104 12.46 7.87 4.22
N ALA A 105 13.03 6.84 3.59
CA ALA A 105 13.71 5.79 4.31
C ALA A 105 14.99 6.32 5.00
N PRO A 106 15.34 5.87 6.22
CA PRO A 106 16.56 6.31 6.91
C PRO A 106 17.84 6.06 6.10
N GLY A 107 17.84 5.04 5.26
CA GLY A 107 18.94 4.70 4.36
C GLY A 107 18.93 5.45 3.03
N GLY A 108 18.07 6.46 2.86
CA GLY A 108 17.83 7.17 1.59
C GLY A 108 16.73 6.53 0.74
N GLY A 109 16.13 7.31 -0.16
CA GLY A 109 15.00 6.88 -0.99
C GLY A 109 13.66 6.91 -0.25
N TYR A 110 12.68 6.19 -0.78
CA TYR A 110 11.28 6.20 -0.39
C TYR A 110 10.82 4.80 0.03
N SER A 111 10.31 4.70 1.24
CA SER A 111 9.55 3.57 1.74
C SER A 111 8.10 3.72 1.32
N VAL A 112 7.51 2.67 0.76
CA VAL A 112 6.10 2.62 0.34
C VAL A 112 5.49 1.37 0.95
N VAL A 113 4.45 1.53 1.76
CA VAL A 113 3.60 0.43 2.19
C VAL A 113 2.35 0.44 1.33
N LEU A 114 2.03 -0.71 0.73
CA LEU A 114 0.94 -0.85 -0.23
C LEU A 114 0.14 -2.12 0.01
N LEU A 115 -1.03 -2.17 -0.61
CA LEU A 115 -1.91 -3.34 -0.64
C LEU A 115 -2.46 -3.50 -2.06
N PHE A 116 -2.66 -4.73 -2.53
CA PHE A 116 -3.25 -4.99 -3.85
C PHE A 116 -4.77 -5.04 -3.77
N LYS A 117 -5.46 -4.35 -4.68
CA LYS A 117 -6.91 -4.16 -4.61
C LYS A 117 -7.68 -5.45 -4.71
N ASP A 118 -7.33 -6.30 -5.68
CA ASP A 118 -8.06 -7.54 -5.98
C ASP A 118 -7.72 -8.66 -4.98
N LYS A 119 -6.56 -8.55 -4.32
CA LYS A 119 -6.10 -9.44 -3.25
C LYS A 119 -5.68 -8.61 -2.01
N PRO A 120 -6.66 -8.05 -1.27
CA PRO A 120 -6.39 -7.09 -0.20
C PRO A 120 -5.94 -7.76 1.11
N ASP A 121 -5.40 -8.97 1.06
CA ASP A 121 -5.20 -9.86 2.22
C ASP A 121 -3.81 -9.72 2.87
N ARG A 122 -2.92 -8.95 2.26
CA ARG A 122 -1.55 -8.73 2.73
C ARG A 122 -1.07 -7.33 2.43
N PHE A 123 -0.11 -6.87 3.23
CA PHE A 123 0.62 -5.65 2.95
C PHE A 123 1.97 -5.96 2.35
N PHE A 124 2.46 -5.01 1.57
CA PHE A 124 3.76 -5.09 0.93
C PHE A 124 4.54 -3.83 1.17
N TYR A 125 5.84 -4.01 1.29
CA TYR A 125 6.80 -2.93 1.45
C TYR A 125 7.66 -2.86 0.20
N ALA A 126 7.68 -1.69 -0.41
CA ALA A 126 8.61 -1.34 -1.49
C ALA A 126 9.57 -0.25 -1.02
N TRP A 127 10.85 -0.45 -1.26
CA TRP A 127 11.88 0.57 -1.07
C TRP A 127 12.41 1.03 -2.43
N VAL A 128 12.09 2.26 -2.80
CA VAL A 128 12.50 2.86 -4.07
C VAL A 128 13.58 3.88 -3.80
N TYR A 129 14.72 3.74 -4.46
CA TYR A 129 15.82 4.69 -4.32
C TYR A 129 15.88 5.62 -5.52
N GLU A 130 16.27 6.87 -5.29
CA GLU A 130 16.48 7.86 -6.35
C GLU A 130 17.97 8.01 -6.62
N PHE A 131 18.38 7.89 -7.88
CA PHE A 131 19.74 8.19 -8.29
C PHE A 131 19.95 9.71 -8.26
N HIS A 132 20.80 10.20 -7.37
CA HIS A 132 21.01 11.65 -7.25
C HIS A 132 21.75 12.26 -8.45
N SER A 133 22.34 11.43 -9.32
CA SER A 133 23.11 11.83 -10.50
C SER A 133 22.34 11.75 -11.83
N SER A 134 21.16 11.12 -11.84
CA SER A 134 20.32 10.94 -13.03
C SER A 134 18.87 10.83 -12.59
N ILE A 135 17.93 11.51 -13.26
CA ILE A 135 16.50 11.35 -12.98
C ILE A 135 16.14 9.88 -13.26
N GLY A 136 16.13 9.06 -12.22
CA GLY A 136 16.03 7.62 -12.33
C GLY A 136 15.79 7.01 -10.95
N TYR A 137 14.84 6.10 -10.89
CA TYR A 137 14.51 5.34 -9.70
C TYR A 137 14.99 3.90 -9.85
N TYR A 138 15.30 3.24 -8.74
CA TYR A 138 15.49 1.79 -8.73
C TYR A 138 14.81 1.15 -7.53
N LEU A 139 14.18 -0.01 -7.74
CA LEU A 139 13.58 -0.80 -6.69
C LEU A 139 14.70 -1.53 -5.93
N ARG A 140 14.86 -1.20 -4.65
CA ARG A 140 15.89 -1.80 -3.80
C ARG A 140 15.39 -3.00 -3.01
N SER A 141 14.11 -3.01 -2.66
CA SER A 141 13.48 -4.10 -1.94
C SER A 141 11.99 -4.12 -2.25
N PHE A 142 11.44 -5.31 -2.43
CA PHE A 142 10.00 -5.53 -2.43
C PHE A 142 9.69 -6.84 -1.69
N LYS A 143 8.89 -6.77 -0.64
CA LYS A 143 8.61 -7.91 0.25
C LYS A 143 7.25 -7.77 0.93
N GLU A 144 6.74 -8.87 1.46
CA GLU A 144 5.62 -8.84 2.40
C GLU A 144 6.01 -7.98 3.62
N TYR A 145 5.10 -7.11 4.05
CA TYR A 145 5.31 -6.19 5.14
C TYR A 145 4.80 -6.80 6.44
N ASP A 146 5.71 -7.01 7.39
CA ASP A 146 5.39 -7.55 8.71
C ASP A 146 4.66 -6.47 9.54
N THR A 147 3.39 -6.73 9.86
CA THR A 147 2.56 -5.83 10.65
C THR A 147 2.87 -5.86 12.14
N ASP A 148 3.37 -6.99 12.63
CA ASP A 148 3.52 -7.27 14.06
C ASP A 148 4.75 -6.57 14.64
N GLU A 149 5.81 -6.45 13.84
CA GLU A 149 7.04 -5.73 14.23
C GLU A 149 6.87 -4.20 14.22
N ASN A 150 5.89 -3.67 13.49
CA ASN A 150 5.81 -2.25 13.14
C ASN A 150 4.65 -1.49 13.79
N ASN A 151 3.96 -2.07 14.78
CA ASN A 151 2.75 -1.50 15.42
C ASN A 151 1.70 -1.01 14.39
N SER A 152 1.63 -1.68 13.23
CA SER A 152 0.73 -1.29 12.15
C SER A 152 -0.68 -1.83 12.40
N PRO A 153 -1.75 -1.16 11.93
CA PRO A 153 -3.09 -1.73 12.01
C PRO A 153 -3.12 -3.12 11.35
N SER A 154 -3.91 -4.05 11.91
CA SER A 154 -4.09 -5.37 11.29
C SER A 154 -4.65 -5.26 9.87
N VAL A 155 -4.40 -6.27 9.04
CA VAL A 155 -4.92 -6.31 7.66
C VAL A 155 -6.43 -6.08 7.62
N GLY A 156 -7.20 -6.79 8.44
CA GLY A 156 -8.66 -6.65 8.49
C GLY A 156 -9.13 -5.25 8.91
N LYS A 157 -8.36 -4.54 9.76
CA LYS A 157 -8.64 -3.15 10.12
C LYS A 157 -8.32 -2.20 8.95
N SER A 158 -7.19 -2.37 8.29
CA SER A 158 -6.83 -1.54 7.13
C SER A 158 -7.77 -1.76 5.94
N GLN A 159 -8.23 -2.98 5.68
CA GLN A 159 -9.24 -3.25 4.65
C GLN A 159 -10.48 -2.38 4.83
N ARG A 160 -10.89 -2.12 6.07
CA ARG A 160 -12.04 -1.26 6.40
C ARG A 160 -11.71 0.22 6.29
N ILE A 161 -10.51 0.62 6.72
CA ILE A 161 -10.06 2.02 6.61
C ILE A 161 -9.98 2.44 5.13
N PHE A 162 -9.45 1.57 4.28
CA PHE A 162 -9.22 1.85 2.86
C PHE A 162 -10.31 1.26 1.96
N ILE A 163 -11.48 0.91 2.51
CA ILE A 163 -12.55 0.21 1.79
C ILE A 163 -13.02 0.98 0.55
N ASN A 164 -13.13 2.30 0.64
CA ASN A 164 -13.51 3.15 -0.48
C ASN A 164 -12.48 3.06 -1.62
N GLN A 165 -11.19 3.02 -1.29
CA GLN A 165 -10.11 2.92 -2.28
C GLN A 165 -10.05 1.53 -2.92
N ILE A 166 -10.35 0.47 -2.15
CA ILE A 166 -10.36 -0.91 -2.63
C ILE A 166 -11.58 -1.15 -3.52
N CYS A 167 -12.77 -0.74 -3.07
CA CYS A 167 -14.04 -1.05 -3.72
C CYS A 167 -14.45 -0.06 -4.83
N ASN A 168 -13.91 1.16 -4.85
CA ASN A 168 -14.12 2.08 -5.97
C ASN A 168 -13.08 1.82 -7.07
N ASP A 169 -13.53 1.50 -8.28
CA ASP A 169 -12.68 1.24 -9.45
C ASP A 169 -11.96 2.46 -9.99
N GLU A 170 -12.47 3.66 -9.70
CA GLU A 170 -11.87 4.93 -10.07
C GLU A 170 -10.70 5.31 -9.15
N MET A 171 -10.56 4.63 -8.00
CA MET A 171 -9.49 4.85 -7.04
C MET A 171 -8.41 3.77 -7.10
N GLY A 172 -7.22 4.06 -6.59
CA GLY A 172 -6.12 3.10 -6.56
C GLY A 172 -5.46 2.89 -7.93
N LEU A 173 -4.29 2.25 -7.87
CA LEU A 173 -3.20 2.46 -8.81
C LEU A 173 -3.05 1.30 -9.77
#